data_AF-A0A425WN15-F1
#
_entry.id   AF-A0A425WN15-F1
#
_cell.length_a   1.000
_cell.length_b   1.000
_cell.length_c   1.000
_cell.angle_alpha   90.00
_cell.angle_beta   90.00
_cell.angle_gamma   90.00
#
_symmetry.space_group_name_H-M   'P 1'
#
loop_
_entity.id
_entity.type
_entity.pdbx_description
1 polymer ?
#
loop_
_entity_poly.entity_id
_entity_poly.type
_entity_poly.pdbx_seq_one_letter_code
_entity_poly.pdbx_strand_id
1 'polypeptide(L)'
;MDFATDGDQTHPHQVTWKDGDGRCGSINWEEVLPKGVELTIFDDVYYPSHRGVDSYHHWHEDIEDMAEMGFRVYRFSTCWFRIFPTGLEDRPNEEGLAFYEDIVDDLLAHGIQPLITICHDEMSYELVKYYNGWGGRQTIDCYVKCARALFERLGSKVKYWLTFNELNTIRGICMMGVMNQIWPVYWQTIHHMVVIFATVVAMGLPAV
;
A
#
# COMPACT_ATOMS: atom_id res chain seq x y z
N MET A 1 1.25 -5.46 3.80
CA MET A 1 1.27 -6.81 3.23
C MET A 1 0.92 -7.79 4.34
N ASP A 2 -0.12 -8.62 4.15
CA ASP A 2 -0.87 -9.24 5.27
C ASP A 2 -0.15 -10.34 6.05
N PHE A 3 1.02 -10.76 5.60
CA PHE A 3 1.82 -11.82 6.22
C PHE A 3 3.04 -11.30 7.00
N ALA A 4 3.12 -9.98 7.21
CA ALA A 4 4.14 -9.36 8.04
C ALA A 4 3.78 -9.49 9.53
N THR A 5 4.62 -10.16 10.31
CA THR A 5 4.47 -10.28 11.75
C THR A 5 4.80 -8.96 12.46
N ASP A 6 4.53 -8.90 13.76
CA ASP A 6 5.10 -7.87 14.61
C ASP A 6 6.64 -7.97 14.68
N GLY A 7 7.24 -6.94 15.28
CA GLY A 7 8.68 -6.82 15.44
C GLY A 7 9.02 -5.87 16.57
N ASP A 8 10.22 -6.04 17.13
CA ASP A 8 10.80 -5.21 18.19
C ASP A 8 12.28 -4.93 17.92
N GLN A 9 12.97 -4.28 18.87
CA GLN A 9 14.39 -3.90 18.72
C GLN A 9 15.36 -5.08 18.54
N THR A 10 14.94 -6.28 18.92
CA THR A 10 15.74 -7.52 18.93
C THR A 10 15.18 -8.60 18.01
N HIS A 11 13.89 -8.53 17.67
CA HIS A 11 13.20 -9.44 16.77
C HIS A 11 12.66 -8.64 15.57
N PRO A 12 13.34 -8.63 14.42
CA PRO A 12 12.86 -7.90 13.26
C PRO A 12 11.55 -8.49 12.74
N HIS A 13 10.78 -7.68 12.02
CA HIS A 13 9.58 -8.13 11.31
C HIS A 13 9.89 -9.33 10.42
N GLN A 14 9.00 -10.33 10.46
CA GLN A 14 9.13 -11.54 9.68
C GLN A 14 7.98 -11.67 8.70
N VAL A 15 8.19 -12.50 7.69
CA VAL A 15 7.13 -13.08 6.88
C VAL A 15 7.02 -14.57 7.13
N THR A 16 5.79 -15.05 7.07
CA THR A 16 5.43 -16.45 7.31
C THR A 16 5.26 -17.18 5.98
N TRP A 17 5.73 -18.42 5.91
CA TRP A 17 5.76 -19.20 4.69
C TRP A 17 5.55 -20.69 4.93
N LYS A 18 5.10 -21.38 3.88
CA LYS A 18 4.92 -22.84 3.84
C LYS A 18 5.60 -23.42 2.61
N ASP A 19 6.29 -24.55 2.74
CA ASP A 19 6.91 -25.26 1.61
C ASP A 19 5.97 -26.33 1.01
N GLY A 20 6.41 -26.92 -0.11
CA GLY A 20 5.66 -27.98 -0.80
C GLY A 20 5.50 -29.28 -0.01
N ASP A 21 6.32 -29.50 1.03
CA ASP A 21 6.22 -30.64 1.95
C ASP A 21 5.31 -30.34 3.16
N GLY A 22 4.77 -29.11 3.22
CA GLY A 22 3.88 -28.64 4.27
C GLY A 22 4.59 -28.15 5.53
N ARG A 23 5.92 -27.99 5.51
CA ARG A 23 6.65 -27.39 6.62
C ARG A 23 6.39 -25.88 6.63
N CYS A 24 6.20 -25.35 7.81
CA CYS A 24 5.98 -23.93 8.04
C CYS A 24 7.25 -23.30 8.62
N GLY A 25 7.46 -22.03 8.30
CA GLY A 25 8.52 -21.24 8.90
C GLY A 25 8.25 -19.76 8.78
N SER A 26 9.16 -18.98 9.35
CA SER A 26 9.19 -17.53 9.22
C SER A 26 10.63 -17.09 8.95
N ILE A 27 10.77 -15.94 8.31
CA ILE A 27 12.07 -15.35 8.00
C ILE A 27 11.95 -13.83 8.07
N ASN A 28 13.03 -13.13 8.39
CA ASN A 28 13.06 -11.68 8.28
C ASN A 28 12.57 -11.25 6.89
N TRP A 29 11.66 -10.28 6.84
CA TRP A 29 11.01 -9.85 5.60
C TRP A 29 11.97 -9.22 4.56
N GLU A 30 13.19 -8.85 4.97
CA GLU A 30 14.28 -8.31 4.15
C GLU A 30 15.23 -9.39 3.62
N GLU A 31 15.11 -10.62 4.11
CA GLU A 31 15.89 -11.74 3.62
C GLU A 31 15.27 -12.38 2.37
N VAL A 32 16.10 -13.12 1.63
CA VAL A 32 15.65 -13.86 0.44
C VAL A 32 14.87 -15.08 0.91
N LEU A 33 13.62 -15.21 0.45
CA LEU A 33 12.78 -16.36 0.80
C LEU A 33 13.38 -17.65 0.24
N PRO A 34 13.27 -18.78 0.98
CA PRO A 34 13.69 -20.08 0.46
C PRO A 34 12.95 -20.41 -0.85
N LYS A 35 13.65 -21.05 -1.77
CA LYS A 35 13.06 -21.35 -3.09
C LYS A 35 11.90 -22.34 -2.94
N GLY A 36 10.77 -22.01 -3.58
CA GLY A 36 9.60 -22.89 -3.64
C GLY A 36 8.67 -22.82 -2.42
N VAL A 37 8.86 -21.83 -1.55
CA VAL A 37 7.93 -21.54 -0.46
C VAL A 37 6.82 -20.59 -0.94
N GLU A 38 5.68 -20.69 -0.28
CA GLU A 38 4.52 -19.83 -0.46
C GLU A 38 4.28 -19.00 0.81
N LEU A 39 4.09 -17.70 0.66
CA LEU A 39 3.70 -16.83 1.76
C LEU A 39 2.34 -17.25 2.31
N THR A 40 2.26 -17.47 3.61
CA THR A 40 1.08 -18.08 4.23
C THR A 40 0.77 -17.40 5.56
N ILE A 41 -0.49 -17.05 5.79
CA ILE A 41 -0.98 -16.54 7.07
C ILE A 41 -1.29 -17.73 7.98
N PHE A 42 -0.82 -17.70 9.22
CA PHE A 42 -1.07 -18.72 10.23
C PHE A 42 -1.98 -18.19 11.34
N ASP A 43 -3.00 -18.96 11.72
CA ASP A 43 -4.02 -18.53 12.70
C ASP A 43 -3.44 -18.24 14.10
N ASP A 44 -2.31 -18.86 14.45
CA ASP A 44 -1.61 -18.72 15.73
C ASP A 44 -0.53 -17.63 15.73
N VAL A 45 -0.40 -16.87 14.65
CA VAL A 45 0.56 -15.76 14.51
C VAL A 45 -0.17 -14.42 14.54
N TYR A 46 0.41 -13.46 15.27
CA TYR A 46 -0.13 -12.11 15.33
C TYR A 46 0.40 -11.25 14.16
N TYR A 47 -0.51 -10.69 13.38
CA TYR A 47 -0.22 -9.78 12.28
C TYR A 47 -0.82 -8.40 12.58
N PRO A 48 0.01 -7.40 12.94
CA PRO A 48 -0.48 -6.08 13.36
C PRO A 48 -1.42 -5.42 12.33
N SER A 49 -1.18 -5.63 11.03
CA SER A 49 -2.00 -5.04 9.97
C SER A 49 -3.43 -5.57 9.89
N HIS A 50 -3.75 -6.70 10.53
CA HIS A 50 -5.11 -7.28 10.51
C HIS A 50 -6.10 -6.53 11.41
N ARG A 51 -5.58 -5.73 12.35
CA ARG A 51 -6.40 -4.91 13.25
C ARG A 51 -6.04 -3.43 13.16
N GLY A 52 -4.76 -3.11 13.20
CA GLY A 52 -4.29 -1.73 13.35
C GLY A 52 -4.94 -1.04 14.56
N VAL A 53 -5.27 0.24 14.39
CA VAL A 53 -6.06 1.03 15.37
C VAL A 53 -7.56 1.05 15.03
N ASP A 54 -8.00 0.21 14.10
CA ASP A 54 -9.37 0.12 13.62
C ASP A 54 -9.98 1.41 13.03
N SER A 55 -9.14 2.29 12.46
CA SER A 55 -9.61 3.52 11.77
C SER A 55 -10.59 3.23 10.62
N TYR A 56 -10.67 1.99 10.10
CA TYR A 56 -11.68 1.66 9.09
C TYR A 56 -13.12 1.87 9.61
N HIS A 57 -13.35 1.66 10.90
CA HIS A 57 -14.65 1.87 11.52
C HIS A 57 -14.75 3.18 12.31
N HIS A 58 -13.62 3.81 12.62
CA HIS A 58 -13.53 4.97 13.52
C HIS A 58 -13.00 6.26 12.88
N TRP A 59 -12.88 6.30 11.55
CA TRP A 59 -12.30 7.45 10.86
C TRP A 59 -13.09 8.75 11.06
N HIS A 60 -14.41 8.66 11.29
CA HIS A 60 -15.25 9.85 11.50
C HIS A 60 -14.92 10.50 12.84
N GLU A 61 -14.87 9.71 13.91
CA GLU A 61 -14.46 10.17 15.25
C GLU A 61 -13.01 10.70 15.23
N ASP A 62 -12.11 10.02 14.52
CA ASP A 62 -10.73 10.49 14.34
C ASP A 62 -10.69 11.89 13.68
N ILE A 63 -11.57 12.19 12.71
CA ILE A 63 -11.66 13.50 12.04
C ILE A 63 -12.24 14.57 12.98
N GLU A 64 -13.28 14.25 13.74
CA GLU A 64 -13.88 15.16 14.71
C GLU A 64 -12.85 15.62 15.75
N ASP A 65 -12.09 14.67 16.32
CA ASP A 65 -11.02 14.96 17.28
C ASP A 65 -9.93 15.85 16.66
N MET A 66 -9.55 15.58 15.40
CA MET A 66 -8.56 16.38 14.68
C MET A 66 -9.06 17.81 14.41
N ALA A 67 -10.36 17.96 14.14
CA ALA A 67 -10.99 19.26 13.98
C ALA A 67 -11.03 20.04 15.31
N GLU A 68 -11.38 19.38 16.42
CA GLU A 68 -11.38 19.98 17.76
C GLU A 68 -9.99 20.49 18.15
N MET A 69 -8.93 19.73 17.83
CA MET A 69 -7.54 20.12 18.04
C MET A 69 -7.07 21.26 17.12
N GLY A 70 -7.87 21.64 16.12
CA GLY A 70 -7.59 22.75 15.22
C GLY A 70 -6.62 22.42 14.08
N PHE A 71 -6.45 21.14 13.74
CA PHE A 71 -5.65 20.74 12.58
C PHE A 71 -6.26 21.25 11.27
N ARG A 72 -5.40 21.56 10.30
CA ARG A 72 -5.80 22.14 9.00
C ARG A 72 -5.52 21.24 7.81
N VAL A 73 -4.69 20.22 8.00
CA VAL A 73 -4.33 19.24 6.99
C VAL A 73 -4.34 17.87 7.64
N TYR A 74 -4.96 16.90 6.98
CA TYR A 74 -4.94 15.50 7.39
C TYR A 74 -4.28 14.68 6.29
N ARG A 75 -3.10 14.13 6.60
CA ARG A 75 -2.38 13.23 5.69
C ARG A 75 -2.78 11.80 5.98
N PHE A 76 -3.31 11.12 4.97
CA PHE A 76 -3.60 9.70 5.03
C PHE A 76 -3.17 9.00 3.75
N SER A 77 -3.18 7.67 3.78
CA SER A 77 -2.90 6.85 2.61
C SER A 77 -4.14 6.11 2.17
N THR A 78 -4.31 5.96 0.86
CA THR A 78 -5.22 4.94 0.35
C THR A 78 -4.59 3.57 0.51
N CYS A 79 -5.42 2.54 0.67
CA CYS A 79 -5.04 1.16 0.49
C CYS A 79 -5.39 0.80 -0.96
N TRP A 80 -4.39 0.67 -1.82
CA TRP A 80 -4.57 0.31 -3.23
C TRP A 80 -5.44 -0.94 -3.33
N PHE A 81 -5.21 -1.95 -2.50
CA PHE A 81 -5.93 -3.22 -2.57
C PHE A 81 -7.36 -3.15 -2.01
N ARG A 82 -7.77 -2.05 -1.38
CA ARG A 82 -9.21 -1.81 -1.14
C ARG A 82 -9.94 -1.43 -2.43
N ILE A 83 -9.24 -0.75 -3.33
CA ILE A 83 -9.75 -0.24 -4.60
C ILE A 83 -9.57 -1.29 -5.71
N PHE A 84 -8.47 -2.04 -5.70
CA PHE A 84 -8.19 -3.14 -6.62
C PHE A 84 -7.73 -4.37 -5.82
N PRO A 85 -8.64 -5.23 -5.33
CA PRO A 85 -8.34 -6.32 -4.39
C PRO A 85 -7.11 -7.17 -4.69
N THR A 86 -6.95 -7.56 -5.95
CA THR A 86 -5.76 -8.30 -6.41
C THR A 86 -4.74 -7.37 -7.06
N GLY A 87 -5.17 -6.20 -7.54
CA GLY A 87 -4.36 -5.29 -8.35
C GLY A 87 -4.48 -5.58 -9.85
N LEU A 88 -5.15 -6.67 -10.24
CA LEU A 88 -5.27 -7.14 -11.62
C LEU A 88 -6.61 -6.77 -12.26
N GLU A 89 -7.59 -6.30 -11.47
CA GLU A 89 -8.93 -5.99 -11.96
C GLU A 89 -8.91 -4.89 -13.02
N ASP A 90 -9.85 -4.97 -13.96
CA ASP A 90 -10.03 -3.92 -14.98
C ASP A 90 -10.74 -2.68 -14.44
N ARG A 91 -11.53 -2.83 -13.37
CA ARG A 91 -12.32 -1.77 -12.77
C ARG A 91 -12.10 -1.70 -11.27
N PRO A 92 -12.16 -0.50 -10.67
CA PRO A 92 -12.05 -0.34 -9.24
C PRO A 92 -13.27 -0.93 -8.52
N ASN A 93 -13.08 -1.35 -7.29
CA ASN A 93 -14.12 -1.63 -6.32
C ASN A 93 -14.79 -0.32 -5.89
N GLU A 94 -16.08 -0.19 -6.19
CA GLU A 94 -16.85 1.03 -5.90
C GLU A 94 -16.92 1.31 -4.40
N GLU A 95 -17.13 0.29 -3.57
CA GLU A 95 -17.18 0.46 -2.11
C GLU A 95 -15.85 0.99 -1.56
N GLY A 96 -14.73 0.58 -2.16
CA GLY A 96 -13.41 1.08 -1.81
C GLY A 96 -13.21 2.55 -2.19
N LEU A 97 -13.73 2.98 -3.34
CA LEU A 97 -13.69 4.39 -3.76
C LEU A 97 -14.60 5.27 -2.91
N ALA A 98 -15.83 4.82 -2.67
CA ALA A 98 -16.82 5.52 -1.86
C ALA A 98 -16.28 5.76 -0.44
N PHE A 99 -15.65 4.76 0.17
CA PHE A 99 -15.03 4.89 1.48
C PHE A 99 -14.03 6.06 1.57
N TYR A 100 -13.14 6.21 0.57
CA TYR A 100 -12.18 7.32 0.56
C TYR A 100 -12.82 8.66 0.17
N GLU A 101 -13.89 8.63 -0.63
CA GLU A 101 -14.69 9.81 -0.93
C GLU A 101 -15.38 10.36 0.33
N ASP A 102 -15.97 9.48 1.15
CA ASP A 102 -16.63 9.84 2.41
C ASP A 102 -15.64 10.49 3.39
N ILE A 103 -14.44 9.93 3.54
CA ILE A 103 -13.35 10.53 4.36
C ILE A 103 -12.98 11.93 3.84
N VAL A 104 -12.83 12.08 2.53
CA VAL A 104 -12.48 13.37 1.92
C VAL A 104 -13.57 14.41 2.15
N ASP A 105 -14.83 14.04 1.94
CA ASP A 105 -15.97 14.94 2.11
C ASP A 105 -16.12 15.39 3.56
N ASP A 106 -15.91 14.49 4.52
CA ASP A 106 -15.97 14.79 5.94
C ASP A 106 -14.82 15.71 6.40
N LEU A 107 -13.58 15.41 5.99
CA LEU A 107 -12.45 16.32 6.21
C LEU A 107 -12.75 17.74 5.72
N LEU A 108 -13.29 17.85 4.50
CA LEU A 108 -13.63 19.15 3.90
C LEU A 108 -14.78 19.84 4.65
N ALA A 109 -15.77 19.10 5.12
CA ALA A 109 -16.86 19.63 5.95
C ALA A 109 -16.33 20.23 7.27
N HIS A 110 -15.30 19.62 7.85
CA HIS A 110 -14.58 20.13 9.02
C HIS A 110 -13.53 21.21 8.70
N GLY A 111 -13.39 21.62 7.43
CA GLY A 111 -12.42 22.63 7.01
C GLY A 111 -10.96 22.16 7.07
N ILE A 112 -10.75 20.84 7.06
CA ILE A 112 -9.45 20.18 7.02
C ILE A 112 -9.12 19.80 5.57
N GLN A 113 -7.93 20.15 5.10
CA GLN A 113 -7.50 19.78 3.75
C GLN A 113 -6.97 18.35 3.73
N PRO A 114 -7.47 17.46 2.85
CA PRO A 114 -6.90 16.14 2.66
C PRO A 114 -5.55 16.22 1.93
N LEU A 115 -4.59 15.43 2.40
CA LEU A 115 -3.35 15.12 1.70
C LEU A 115 -3.26 13.60 1.53
N ILE A 116 -3.40 13.13 0.29
CA ILE A 116 -3.48 11.69 0.00
C ILE A 116 -2.12 11.16 -0.45
N THR A 117 -1.67 10.08 0.17
CA THR A 117 -0.60 9.23 -0.35
C THR A 117 -1.21 8.01 -1.04
N ILE A 118 -0.96 7.80 -2.34
CA ILE A 118 -1.64 6.76 -3.12
C ILE A 118 -1.23 5.35 -2.68
N CYS A 119 0.06 5.14 -2.41
CA CYS A 119 0.58 3.86 -1.93
C CYS A 119 1.59 4.09 -0.81
N HIS A 120 1.39 3.40 0.31
CA HIS A 120 2.24 3.48 1.49
C HIS A 120 2.79 2.10 1.83
N ASP A 121 3.86 1.73 1.11
CA ASP A 121 4.66 0.54 1.41
C ASP A 121 3.86 -0.77 1.44
N GLU A 122 2.84 -0.85 0.58
CA GLU A 122 1.95 -2.00 0.43
C GLU A 122 2.08 -2.66 -0.94
N MET A 123 1.93 -3.98 -0.97
CA MET A 123 1.88 -4.77 -2.20
C MET A 123 1.01 -6.02 -1.96
N SER A 124 0.21 -6.42 -2.96
CA SER A 124 -0.66 -7.59 -2.87
C SER A 124 0.11 -8.86 -3.17
N TYR A 125 -0.29 -9.94 -2.51
CA TYR A 125 0.23 -11.26 -2.81
C TYR A 125 0.06 -11.66 -4.29
N GLU A 126 -1.06 -11.28 -4.93
CA GLU A 126 -1.30 -11.62 -6.33
C GLU A 126 -0.33 -10.90 -7.28
N LEU A 127 0.00 -9.62 -7.04
CA LEU A 127 1.02 -8.92 -7.83
C LEU A 127 2.43 -9.46 -7.58
N VAL A 128 2.74 -9.89 -6.35
CA VAL A 128 3.98 -10.64 -6.06
C VAL A 128 4.03 -11.92 -6.89
N LYS A 129 2.95 -12.70 -6.86
CA LYS A 129 2.86 -14.02 -7.50
C LYS A 129 2.94 -13.94 -9.02
N TYR A 130 2.18 -13.05 -9.66
CA TYR A 130 2.09 -12.98 -11.11
C TYR A 130 3.14 -12.07 -11.75
N TYR A 131 3.51 -10.99 -11.08
CA TYR A 131 4.39 -9.95 -11.64
C TYR A 131 5.67 -9.70 -10.83
N ASN A 132 5.95 -10.45 -9.77
CA ASN A 132 7.11 -10.21 -8.92
C ASN A 132 7.09 -8.76 -8.35
N GLY A 133 5.91 -8.30 -7.94
CA GLY A 133 5.70 -7.01 -7.29
C GLY A 133 6.22 -5.85 -8.13
N TRP A 134 6.90 -4.89 -7.52
CA TRP A 134 7.50 -3.75 -8.23
C TRP A 134 8.67 -4.15 -9.15
N GLY A 135 9.21 -5.35 -9.01
CA GLY A 135 10.23 -5.88 -9.91
C GLY A 135 9.69 -6.16 -11.31
N GLY A 136 8.37 -6.37 -11.47
CA GLY A 136 7.71 -6.55 -12.76
C GLY A 136 7.28 -5.24 -13.39
N ARG A 137 7.48 -5.12 -14.71
CA ARG A 137 7.07 -3.93 -15.47
C ARG A 137 5.55 -3.79 -15.52
N GLN A 138 4.81 -4.90 -15.51
CA GLN A 138 3.34 -4.95 -15.57
C GLN A 138 2.69 -4.25 -14.36
N THR A 139 3.36 -4.26 -13.20
CA THR A 139 2.90 -3.60 -11.98
C THR A 139 2.81 -2.09 -12.13
N ILE A 140 3.58 -1.50 -13.05
CA ILE A 140 3.49 -0.07 -13.40
C ILE A 140 2.09 0.27 -13.89
N ASP A 141 1.57 -0.50 -14.84
CA ASP A 141 0.25 -0.24 -15.42
C ASP A 141 -0.87 -0.46 -14.39
N CYS A 142 -0.70 -1.45 -13.50
CA CYS A 142 -1.63 -1.72 -12.41
C CYS A 142 -1.73 -0.52 -11.46
N TYR A 143 -0.58 0.05 -11.05
CA TYR A 143 -0.57 1.23 -10.19
C TYR A 143 -1.12 2.47 -10.90
N VAL A 144 -0.71 2.71 -12.15
CA VAL A 144 -1.20 3.85 -12.94
C VAL A 144 -2.72 3.81 -13.09
N LYS A 145 -3.30 2.61 -13.22
CA LYS A 145 -4.75 2.40 -13.23
C LYS A 145 -5.40 2.83 -11.92
N CYS A 146 -4.82 2.46 -10.78
CA CYS A 146 -5.29 2.88 -9.46
C CYS A 146 -5.21 4.40 -9.27
N ALA A 147 -4.06 5.00 -9.58
CA ALA A 147 -3.87 6.45 -9.50
C ALA A 147 -4.88 7.21 -10.37
N ARG A 148 -5.16 6.70 -11.59
CA ARG A 148 -6.19 7.26 -12.47
C ARG A 148 -7.58 7.24 -11.84
N ALA A 149 -8.01 6.09 -11.31
CA ALA A 149 -9.32 5.95 -10.67
C ALA A 149 -9.48 6.92 -9.49
N LEU A 150 -8.42 7.07 -8.67
CA LEU A 150 -8.40 8.03 -7.57
C LEU A 150 -8.48 9.49 -8.04
N PHE A 151 -7.72 9.86 -9.07
CA PHE A 151 -7.76 11.22 -9.61
C PHE A 151 -9.10 11.55 -10.27
N GLU A 152 -9.70 10.60 -10.97
CA GLU A 152 -11.03 10.77 -11.58
C GLU A 152 -12.11 10.95 -10.51
N ARG A 153 -12.02 10.21 -9.39
CA ARG A 153 -13.01 10.26 -8.31
C ARG A 153 -12.82 11.46 -7.38
N LEU A 154 -11.60 11.69 -6.91
CA LEU A 154 -11.32 12.61 -5.79
C LEU A 154 -10.57 13.88 -6.24
N GLY A 155 -10.10 13.93 -7.48
CA GLY A 155 -9.20 14.99 -7.95
C GLY A 155 -9.77 16.40 -7.88
N SER A 156 -11.08 16.57 -8.04
CA SER A 156 -11.72 17.88 -7.91
C SER A 156 -11.84 18.37 -6.46
N LYS A 157 -11.68 17.47 -5.49
CA LYS A 157 -11.81 17.72 -4.05
C LYS A 157 -10.45 17.84 -3.35
N VAL A 158 -9.44 17.10 -3.84
CA VAL A 158 -8.14 16.93 -3.17
C VAL A 158 -7.03 17.67 -3.92
N LYS A 159 -6.34 18.57 -3.21
CA LYS A 159 -5.25 19.39 -3.74
C LYS A 159 -3.87 18.75 -3.64
N TYR A 160 -3.63 18.02 -2.56
CA TYR A 160 -2.29 17.55 -2.21
C TYR A 160 -2.19 16.03 -2.36
N TRP A 161 -1.24 15.61 -3.20
CA TRP A 161 -1.05 14.22 -3.56
C TRP A 161 0.42 13.82 -3.42
N LEU A 162 0.64 12.64 -2.87
CA LEU A 162 1.91 11.93 -2.89
C LEU A 162 1.69 10.60 -3.61
N THR A 163 2.56 10.26 -4.56
CA THR A 163 2.48 8.98 -5.26
C THR A 163 2.90 7.83 -4.34
N PHE A 164 4.12 7.93 -3.81
CA PHE A 164 4.70 6.96 -2.89
C PHE A 164 5.12 7.62 -1.59
N ASN A 165 5.01 6.86 -0.50
CA ASN A 165 5.75 7.14 0.73
C ASN A 165 7.23 6.74 0.56
N GLU A 166 8.14 7.54 1.12
CA GLU A 166 9.55 7.22 1.38
C GLU A 166 10.25 6.22 0.42
N LEU A 167 10.29 6.50 -0.88
CA LEU A 167 10.92 5.62 -1.88
C LEU A 167 12.37 5.20 -1.56
N ASN A 168 13.07 5.99 -0.75
CA ASN A 168 14.45 5.72 -0.31
C ASN A 168 14.56 4.64 0.77
N THR A 169 13.46 4.29 1.47
CA THR A 169 13.44 3.32 2.57
C THR A 169 12.89 1.95 2.16
N ILE A 170 12.33 1.83 0.95
CA ILE A 170 11.70 0.58 0.51
C ILE A 170 12.69 -0.58 0.56
N ARG A 171 12.32 -1.65 1.27
CA ARG A 171 13.05 -2.91 1.36
C ARG A 171 12.07 -4.03 1.63
N GLY A 172 12.56 -5.26 1.51
CA GLY A 172 11.77 -6.40 1.92
C GLY A 172 10.73 -6.80 0.89
N ILE A 173 10.28 -8.04 1.02
CA ILE A 173 9.15 -8.52 0.25
C ILE A 173 7.89 -7.69 0.55
N CYS A 174 7.74 -7.19 1.78
CA CYS A 174 6.55 -6.45 2.21
C CYS A 174 6.32 -5.13 1.47
N MET A 175 7.40 -4.40 1.16
CA MET A 175 7.30 -3.12 0.46
C MET A 175 7.57 -3.28 -1.04
N MET A 176 8.55 -4.12 -1.40
CA MET A 176 8.97 -4.28 -2.80
C MET A 176 8.13 -5.31 -3.57
N GLY A 177 7.60 -6.32 -2.88
CA GLY A 177 6.92 -7.45 -3.50
C GLY A 177 7.83 -8.40 -4.29
N VAL A 178 9.14 -8.34 -4.08
CA VAL A 178 10.09 -9.22 -4.76
C VAL A 178 10.54 -10.33 -3.83
N MET A 179 10.46 -11.58 -4.30
CA MET A 179 10.90 -12.75 -3.53
C MET A 179 12.43 -12.82 -3.38
N ASN A 180 13.16 -12.15 -4.28
CA ASN A 180 14.62 -12.10 -4.30
C ASN A 180 15.09 -10.64 -4.40
N GLN A 181 15.78 -10.17 -3.35
CA GLN A 181 16.15 -8.77 -3.16
C GLN A 181 17.63 -8.47 -3.47
N ILE A 182 18.30 -9.29 -4.30
CA ILE A 182 19.67 -8.97 -4.74
C ILE A 182 19.74 -7.58 -5.39
N TRP A 183 20.89 -6.92 -5.26
CA TRP A 183 21.10 -5.55 -5.74
C TRP A 183 20.56 -5.23 -7.14
N PRO A 184 20.75 -6.08 -8.17
CA PRO A 184 20.17 -5.81 -9.49
C PRO A 184 18.64 -5.74 -9.50
N VAL A 185 17.96 -6.65 -8.77
CA VAL A 185 16.49 -6.66 -8.66
C VAL A 185 16.00 -5.46 -7.85
N TYR A 186 16.74 -5.10 -6.80
CA TYR A 186 16.47 -3.89 -6.02
C TYR A 186 16.51 -2.63 -6.89
N TRP A 187 17.58 -2.42 -7.65
CA TRP A 187 17.68 -1.23 -8.50
C TRP A 187 16.67 -1.23 -9.65
N GLN A 188 16.30 -2.40 -10.18
CA GLN A 188 15.21 -2.51 -11.16
C GLN A 188 13.85 -2.11 -10.56
N THR A 189 13.59 -2.53 -9.34
CA THR A 189 12.38 -2.19 -8.58
C THR A 189 12.28 -0.68 -8.36
N ILE A 190 13.37 -0.07 -7.85
CA ILE A 190 13.46 1.39 -7.66
C ILE A 190 13.25 2.11 -8.99
N HIS A 191 13.88 1.62 -10.07
CA HIS A 191 13.71 2.20 -11.41
C HIS A 191 12.24 2.19 -11.86
N HIS A 192 11.53 1.07 -11.69
CA HIS A 192 10.10 1.01 -12.02
C HIS A 192 9.27 1.98 -11.20
N MET A 193 9.52 2.12 -9.90
CA MET A 193 8.81 3.06 -9.04
C MET A 193 9.08 4.53 -9.43
N VAL A 194 10.29 4.85 -9.87
CA VAL A 194 10.60 6.18 -10.43
C VAL A 194 9.89 6.42 -11.77
N VAL A 195 9.79 5.40 -12.63
CA VAL A 195 9.01 5.48 -13.88
C VAL A 195 7.53 5.71 -13.56
N ILE A 196 6.99 5.01 -12.57
CA ILE A 196 5.61 5.20 -12.09
C ILE A 196 5.42 6.63 -11.60
N PHE A 197 6.31 7.12 -10.73
CA PHE A 197 6.27 8.49 -10.22
C PHE A 197 6.17 9.50 -11.38
N ALA A 198 7.06 9.39 -12.36
CA ALA A 198 7.06 10.29 -13.52
C ALA A 198 5.78 10.17 -14.36
N THR A 199 5.28 8.94 -14.55
CA THR A 199 4.06 8.67 -15.33
C THR A 199 2.84 9.29 -14.68
N VAL A 200 2.70 9.13 -13.36
CA VAL A 200 1.54 9.63 -12.60
C VAL A 200 1.58 11.15 -12.50
N VAL A 201 2.75 11.77 -12.31
CA VAL A 201 2.90 13.23 -12.36
C VAL A 201 2.54 13.76 -13.75
N ALA A 202 2.95 13.07 -14.82
CA ALA A 202 2.66 13.47 -16.19
C ALA A 202 1.17 13.36 -16.57
N MET A 203 0.36 12.58 -15.84
CA MET A 203 -1.10 12.56 -16.01
C MET A 203 -1.76 13.87 -15.59
N GLY A 204 -1.02 14.75 -14.90
CA GLY A 204 -1.52 15.96 -14.29
C GLY A 204 -2.15 15.63 -12.95
N LEU A 205 -1.44 15.95 -11.85
CA LEU A 205 -2.09 15.97 -10.54
C LEU A 205 -3.27 16.95 -10.64
N PRO A 206 -4.49 16.53 -10.25
CA PRO A 206 -5.66 17.38 -10.34
C PRO A 206 -5.39 18.73 -9.68
N ALA A 207 -5.40 19.79 -10.48
CA ALA A 207 -5.34 21.15 -9.95
C ALA A 207 -6.75 21.52 -9.48
N VAL A 208 -6.89 21.93 -8.22
CA VAL A 208 -8.13 22.52 -7.67
C VAL A 208 -7.96 24.02 -7.56
#